data_AF-A0A413SGN4-F1
#
_entry.id   AF-A0A413SGN4-F1
#
_cell.length_a   1.000
_cell.length_b   1.000
_cell.length_c   1.000
_cell.angle_alpha   90.00
_cell.angle_beta   90.00
_cell.angle_gamma   90.00
#
_symmetry.space_group_name_H-M   'P 1'
#
loop_
_entity.id
_entity.type
_entity.pdbx_description
1 polymer ?
#
loop_
_entity_poly.entity_id
_entity_poly.type
_entity_poly.pdbx_seq_one_letter_code
_entity_poly.pdbx_strand_id
1 'polypeptide(L)' 'MTRQEMQNKLDRKDISGVGVKVTFDFSSGETGTTYYFYEDFEDDKGVDRAARHFSDLINKGKVRKAEYIYS' A
#
# COMPACT_ATOMS: atom_id res chain seq x y z
N MET A 1 -1.29 -1.49 8.98
CA MET A 1 -1.80 -0.28 9.67
C MET A 1 -3.29 -0.11 9.37
N THR A 2 -4.00 0.66 10.18
CA THR A 2 -5.37 1.12 9.91
C THR A 2 -5.38 2.21 8.84
N ARG A 3 -6.57 2.53 8.32
CA ARG A 3 -6.73 3.66 7.39
C ARG A 3 -6.28 4.98 8.01
N GLN A 4 -6.64 5.23 9.27
CA GLN A 4 -6.32 6.48 9.95
C GLN A 4 -4.81 6.62 10.20
N GLU A 5 -4.14 5.56 10.61
CA GLU A 5 -2.68 5.57 10.80
C GLU A 5 -1.93 5.86 9.49
N MET A 6 -2.41 5.29 8.37
CA MET A 6 -1.86 5.55 7.04
C MET A 6 -2.10 7.00 6.61
N GLN A 7 -3.31 7.54 6.84
CA GLN A 7 -3.61 8.94 6.54
C GLN A 7 -2.74 9.89 7.38
N ASN A 8 -2.59 9.60 8.68
CA ASN A 8 -1.71 10.39 9.55
C ASN A 8 -0.26 10.41 9.05
N LYS A 9 0.21 9.36 8.38
CA LYS A 9 1.53 9.33 7.73
C LYS A 9 1.57 10.17 6.45
N LEU A 10 0.53 10.10 5.62
CA LEU A 10 0.40 10.91 4.41
C LEU A 10 0.35 12.42 4.71
N ASP A 11 -0.30 12.80 5.81
CA ASP A 11 -0.49 14.22 6.17
C ASP A 11 0.76 14.88 6.76
N ARG A 12 1.77 14.09 7.15
CA ARG A 12 3.04 14.59 7.69
C ARG A 12 3.79 15.42 6.65
N LYS A 13 4.46 16.47 7.10
CA LYS A 13 5.26 17.38 6.25
C LYS A 13 6.74 17.08 6.25
N ASP A 14 7.20 16.26 7.19
CA ASP A 14 8.60 15.88 7.37
C ASP A 14 8.95 14.54 6.71
N ILE A 15 7.96 13.82 6.20
CA ILE A 15 8.14 12.62 5.38
C ILE A 15 7.30 12.76 4.11
N SER A 16 7.72 12.08 3.04
CA SER A 16 6.94 11.94 1.81
C SER A 16 6.79 10.46 1.48
N GLY A 17 5.83 10.10 0.64
CA GLY A 17 5.57 8.71 0.30
C GLY A 17 4.17 8.49 -0.24
N VAL A 18 3.78 7.22 -0.34
CA VAL A 18 2.47 6.80 -0.87
C VAL A 18 1.76 5.86 0.11
N GLY A 19 0.46 6.09 0.27
CA GLY A 19 -0.44 5.15 0.95
C GLY A 19 -0.89 4.07 -0.01
N VAL A 20 -1.01 2.82 0.46
CA VAL A 20 -1.56 1.73 -0.35
C VAL A 20 -2.63 0.99 0.43
N LYS A 21 -3.83 0.92 -0.14
CA LYS A 21 -4.89 0.05 0.33
C LYS A 21 -4.88 -1.24 -0.50
N VAL A 22 -4.74 -2.37 0.16
CA VAL A 22 -4.61 -3.67 -0.48
C VAL A 22 -5.78 -4.55 -0.09
N THR A 23 -6.47 -5.10 -1.09
CA THR A 23 -7.56 -6.06 -0.92
C THR A 23 -7.06 -7.47 -1.24
N PHE A 24 -7.32 -8.40 -0.33
CA PHE A 24 -6.97 -9.81 -0.45
C PHE A 24 -8.25 -10.65 -0.41
N ASP A 25 -8.29 -11.71 -1.21
CA ASP A 25 -9.32 -12.74 -1.10
C ASP A 25 -8.80 -13.83 -0.16
N PHE A 26 -9.52 -14.11 0.92
CA PHE A 26 -9.20 -15.22 1.80
C PHE A 26 -9.78 -16.52 1.25
N SER A 27 -9.18 -17.66 1.64
CA SER A 27 -9.69 -18.98 1.27
C SER A 27 -11.10 -19.26 1.80
N SER A 28 -11.58 -18.48 2.78
CA SER A 28 -12.96 -18.50 3.29
C SER A 28 -13.98 -17.85 2.36
N GLY A 29 -13.54 -17.16 1.30
CA GLY A 29 -14.41 -16.36 0.42
C GLY A 29 -14.65 -14.93 0.91
N GLU A 30 -14.11 -14.55 2.07
CA GLU A 30 -14.15 -13.19 2.57
C GLU A 30 -13.07 -12.32 1.93
N THR A 31 -13.34 -11.01 1.82
CA THR A 31 -12.34 -10.04 1.37
C THR A 31 -11.76 -9.27 2.56
N GLY A 32 -10.44 -9.34 2.71
CA GLY A 32 -9.70 -8.54 3.69
C GLY A 32 -9.17 -7.25 3.09
N THR A 33 -8.97 -6.22 3.92
CA THR A 33 -8.24 -5.01 3.52
C THR A 33 -7.11 -4.72 4.50
N THR A 34 -5.92 -4.44 3.99
CA THR A 34 -4.79 -3.93 4.77
C THR A 34 -4.27 -2.64 4.17
N TYR A 35 -3.90 -1.69 5.03
CA TYR A 35 -3.29 -0.44 4.61
C TYR A 35 -1.78 -0.48 4.89
N TYR A 36 -1.02 0.15 4.00
CA TYR A 36 0.43 0.32 4.05
C TYR A 36 0.78 1.78 3.74
N PHE A 37 1.96 2.21 4.19
CA PHE A 37 2.59 3.45 3.79
C PHE A 37 4.02 3.14 3.35
N TYR A 38 4.39 3.58 2.16
CA TYR A 38 5.74 3.45 1.62
C TYR A 38 6.36 4.84 1.56
N GLU A 39 7.33 5.09 2.43
CA GLU A 39 8.06 6.36 2.49
C GLU A 39 8.93 6.56 1.24
N ASP A 40 9.17 7.80 0.85
CA ASP A 40 10.18 8.13 -0.16
C ASP A 40 11.54 8.30 0.52
N PHE A 41 12.56 7.73 -0.11
CA PHE A 41 13.96 7.96 0.24
C PHE A 41 14.68 8.67 -0.92
N GLU A 42 15.88 9.18 -0.65
CA GLU A 42 16.67 10.02 -1.59
C GLU A 42 16.76 9.37 -2.99
N ASP A 43 17.06 8.08 -3.03
CA ASP A 43 17.25 7.32 -4.28
C ASP A 43 16.16 6.27 -4.56
N ASP A 44 15.11 6.19 -3.72
CA ASP A 44 14.11 5.12 -3.84
C ASP A 44 12.70 5.59 -3.46
N LYS A 45 11.84 5.71 -4.47
CA LYS A 45 10.47 6.17 -4.29
C LYS A 45 9.59 5.07 -3.71
N GLY A 46 8.77 5.44 -2.73
CA GLY A 46 7.82 4.55 -2.09
C GLY A 46 6.84 3.94 -3.10
N VAL A 47 6.43 4.72 -4.11
CA VAL A 47 5.55 4.23 -5.19
C VAL A 47 6.19 3.13 -6.04
N ASP A 48 7.48 3.23 -6.36
CA ASP A 48 8.17 2.21 -7.17
C ASP A 48 8.38 0.92 -6.38
N ARG A 49 8.68 1.03 -5.09
CA ARG A 49 8.74 -0.15 -4.19
C ARG A 49 7.38 -0.80 -4.02
N ALA A 50 6.33 -0.02 -3.78
CA ALA A 50 4.98 -0.53 -3.66
C ALA A 50 4.50 -1.21 -4.95
N ALA A 51 4.77 -0.60 -6.11
CA ALA A 51 4.45 -1.17 -7.43
C ALA A 51 5.16 -2.51 -7.66
N ARG A 52 6.47 -2.59 -7.41
CA ARG A 52 7.24 -3.85 -7.52
C ARG A 52 6.70 -4.93 -6.58
N HIS A 53 6.39 -4.58 -5.34
CA HIS A 53 5.88 -5.55 -4.37
C HIS A 53 4.48 -6.07 -4.75
N PHE A 54 3.52 -5.18 -5.01
CA PHE A 54 2.15 -5.60 -5.26
C PHE A 54 1.91 -6.15 -6.66
N SER A 55 2.69 -5.76 -7.67
CA SER A 55 2.63 -6.40 -9.00
C SER A 55 2.96 -7.89 -8.92
N ASP A 56 4.02 -8.27 -8.19
CA ASP A 56 4.38 -9.68 -7.96
C ASP A 56 3.26 -10.44 -7.23
N LEU A 57 2.67 -9.84 -6.19
CA LEU A 57 1.59 -10.46 -5.43
C LEU A 57 0.29 -10.60 -6.23
N ILE A 58 -0.04 -9.62 -7.09
CA ILE A 58 -1.19 -9.69 -8.00
C ILE A 58 -0.95 -10.78 -9.04
N ASN A 59 0.23 -10.84 -9.65
CA ASN A 59 0.58 -11.86 -10.63
C ASN A 59 0.55 -13.29 -10.05
N LYS A 60 0.86 -13.42 -8.75
CA LYS A 60 0.75 -14.68 -7.99
C LYS A 60 -0.67 -14.99 -7.50
N GLY A 61 -1.67 -14.14 -7.81
CA GLY A 61 -3.06 -14.30 -7.36
C GLY A 61 -3.25 -14.14 -5.85
N LYS A 62 -2.24 -13.60 -5.13
CA LYS A 62 -2.31 -13.41 -3.66
C LYS A 62 -2.99 -12.12 -3.27
N VAL A 63 -2.93 -11.11 -4.14
CA VAL A 63 -3.58 -9.81 -3.96
C VAL A 63 -4.60 -9.64 -5.06
N ARG A 64 -5.82 -9.23 -4.69
CA ARG A 64 -6.88 -8.93 -5.65
C ARG A 64 -6.73 -7.55 -6.24
N LYS A 65 -6.42 -6.55 -5.40
CA LYS A 65 -6.33 -5.15 -5.79
C LYS A 65 -5.36 -4.40 -4.89
N ALA A 66 -4.58 -3.50 -5.47
CA ALA A 66 -3.83 -2.47 -4.76
C ALA A 66 -4.27 -1.09 -5.25
N GLU A 67 -4.64 -0.21 -4.33
CA GLU A 67 -5.09 1.17 -4.59
C GLU A 67 -4.10 2.15 -3.97
N TYR A 68 -3.51 3.02 -4.78
CA TYR A 68 -2.52 4.01 -4.36
C TYR A 68 -3.22 5.31 -3.97
N ILE A 69 -2.84 5.86 -2.81
CA ILE A 69 -3.45 7.01 -2.18
C ILE A 69 -2.35 8.04 -1.91
N TYR A 70 -2.58 9.27 -2.33
CA TYR A 70 -1.65 10.39 -2.23
C TYR A 70 -2.24 11.50 -1.34
N SER A 71 -1.37 12.30 -0.71
CA SER A 71 -1.72 13.54 -0.01
C SER A 71 -1.74 14.74 -0.95
#